data_AF-A0A836GGD4-F1
#
_entry.id   AF-A0A836GGD4-F1
#
_cell.length_a   1.000
_cell.length_b   1.000
_cell.length_c   1.000
_cell.angle_alpha   90.00
_cell.angle_beta   90.00
_cell.angle_gamma   90.00
#
_symmetry.space_group_name_H-M   'P 1'
#
loop_
_entity.id
_entity.type
_entity.pdbx_description
1 polymer ?
#
loop_
_entity_poly.entity_id
_entity_poly.type
_entity_poly.pdbx_seq_one_letter_code
_entity_poly.pdbx_strand_id
1 'polypeptide(L)'
;MSFFERPHRLMSASSVVMGLKPETLREIDDYAVWMEKVRAELVAIYGEGAMESEVSHITYATSDDPTHFSSRITGEVFERLRGYKALLGKADSIKRQRADKMQLQEVMEAAIRLDTHGGKSLRQQQRDLRRLKESIAQLNRQEAEAKYQLACLSPQLKNIFMADAIRVCFL
;
A
#
# COMPACT_ATOMS: atom_id res chain seq x y z
N MET A 1 1.91 0.97 -20.18
CA MET A 1 1.70 2.39 -19.87
C MET A 1 2.98 2.95 -19.28
N SER A 2 3.40 4.18 -19.64
CA SER A 2 4.59 4.80 -19.03
C SER A 2 4.21 5.41 -17.68
N PHE A 3 5.08 5.20 -16.69
CA PHE A 3 4.99 5.75 -15.34
C PHE A 3 5.48 7.20 -15.24
N PHE A 4 6.17 7.67 -16.26
CA PHE A 4 6.83 8.95 -16.28
C PHE A 4 6.08 9.94 -17.16
N GLU A 5 6.09 11.20 -16.75
CA GLU A 5 5.56 12.30 -17.55
C GLU A 5 6.54 12.67 -18.66
N ARG A 6 6.00 13.01 -19.83
CA ARG A 6 6.76 13.49 -20.97
C ARG A 6 6.27 14.89 -21.38
N PRO A 7 7.15 15.78 -21.84
CA PRO A 7 8.62 15.61 -21.95
C PRO A 7 9.29 15.54 -20.57
N HIS A 8 10.48 14.93 -20.50
CA HIS A 8 11.30 14.98 -19.29
C HIS A 8 11.70 16.43 -19.00
N ARG A 9 11.79 16.76 -17.71
CA ARG A 9 11.92 18.15 -17.25
C ARG A 9 13.33 18.69 -17.43
N LEU A 10 14.34 17.84 -17.21
CA LEU A 10 15.74 18.21 -17.36
C LEU A 10 16.57 16.99 -17.75
N MET A 11 17.55 17.21 -18.62
CA MET A 11 18.58 16.23 -18.98
C MET A 11 19.95 16.90 -18.89
N SER A 12 20.87 16.28 -18.16
CA SER A 12 22.28 16.66 -18.10
C SER A 12 23.16 15.40 -18.19
N ALA A 13 24.47 15.59 -18.36
CA ALA A 13 25.43 14.49 -18.39
C ALA A 13 25.45 13.65 -17.10
N SER A 14 25.07 14.26 -15.96
CA SER A 14 25.11 13.61 -14.64
C SER A 14 23.75 13.25 -14.07
N SER A 15 22.65 13.71 -14.69
CA SER A 15 21.31 13.40 -14.17
C SER A 15 20.17 13.63 -15.17
N VAL A 16 19.08 12.89 -15.00
CA VAL A 16 17.78 13.14 -15.66
C VAL A 16 16.73 13.46 -14.60
N VAL A 17 15.92 14.48 -14.83
CA VAL A 17 14.72 14.77 -14.02
C VAL A 17 13.47 14.40 -14.81
N MET A 18 12.68 13.48 -14.26
CA MET A 18 11.45 12.97 -14.86
C MET A 18 10.26 13.25 -13.93
N GLY A 19 9.14 13.73 -14.50
CA GLY A 19 7.90 13.83 -13.75
C GLY A 19 7.34 12.42 -13.46
N LEU A 20 6.69 12.25 -12.31
CA LEU A 20 6.03 11.01 -11.92
C LEU A 20 4.52 11.16 -12.09
N LYS A 21 3.88 10.12 -12.63
CA LYS A 21 2.43 10.03 -12.53
C LYS A 21 2.02 9.70 -11.09
N PRO A 22 0.90 10.28 -10.57
CA PRO A 22 0.49 10.16 -9.16
C PRO A 22 0.33 8.73 -8.62
N GLU A 23 0.14 7.75 -9.50
CA GLU A 23 -0.13 6.35 -9.15
C GLU A 23 1.11 5.45 -9.21
N THR A 24 2.21 5.94 -9.79
CA THR A 24 3.41 5.14 -10.12
C THR A 24 3.97 4.37 -8.93
N LEU A 25 4.28 5.07 -7.84
CA LEU A 25 4.86 4.47 -6.64
C LEU A 25 3.83 3.72 -5.80
N ARG A 26 2.53 3.84 -6.15
CA ARG A 26 1.46 3.03 -5.56
C ARG A 26 1.29 1.71 -6.29
N GLU A 27 1.65 1.62 -7.56
CA GLU A 27 1.53 0.38 -8.33
C GLU A 27 2.73 -0.54 -8.10
N ILE A 28 3.95 0.00 -8.11
CA ILE A 28 5.17 -0.79 -8.01
C ILE A 28 5.50 -1.10 -6.54
N ASP A 29 5.62 -2.38 -6.19
CA ASP A 29 5.92 -2.89 -4.85
C ASP A 29 7.29 -3.58 -4.73
N ASP A 30 8.10 -3.47 -5.79
CA ASP A 30 9.44 -4.03 -5.84
C ASP A 30 10.45 -3.03 -6.43
N TYR A 31 11.60 -2.91 -5.75
CA TYR A 31 12.63 -1.96 -6.12
C TYR A 31 13.37 -2.36 -7.41
N ALA A 32 13.57 -3.66 -7.66
CA ALA A 32 14.19 -4.11 -8.89
C ALA A 32 13.29 -3.82 -10.09
N VAL A 33 11.99 -4.09 -9.95
CA VAL A 33 10.98 -3.73 -10.96
C VAL A 33 10.96 -2.22 -11.19
N TRP A 34 11.01 -1.42 -10.13
CA TRP A 34 11.11 0.04 -10.26
C TRP A 34 12.34 0.46 -11.08
N MET A 35 13.51 -0.09 -10.75
CA MET A 35 14.74 0.21 -11.48
C MET A 35 14.63 -0.19 -12.95
N GLU A 36 14.08 -1.37 -13.26
CA GLU A 36 13.84 -1.79 -14.65
C GLU A 36 12.95 -0.80 -15.40
N LYS A 37 11.89 -0.28 -14.79
CA LYS A 37 11.02 0.73 -15.41
C LYS A 37 11.75 2.04 -15.67
N VAL A 38 12.57 2.50 -14.72
CA VAL A 38 13.40 3.69 -14.90
C VAL A 38 14.38 3.50 -16.06
N ARG A 39 15.10 2.37 -16.10
CA ARG A 39 16.04 2.05 -17.19
C ARG A 39 15.34 2.00 -18.54
N ALA A 40 14.19 1.32 -18.61
CA ALA A 40 13.42 1.20 -19.85
C ALA A 40 12.95 2.57 -20.38
N GLU A 41 12.53 3.49 -19.51
CA GLU A 41 12.14 4.83 -19.93
C GLU A 41 13.33 5.64 -20.46
N LEU A 42 14.48 5.58 -19.77
CA LEU A 42 15.69 6.27 -20.20
C LEU A 42 16.19 5.78 -21.57
N VAL A 43 16.23 4.46 -21.77
CA VAL A 43 16.58 3.86 -23.07
C VAL A 43 15.58 4.26 -24.16
N ALA A 44 14.29 4.25 -23.85
CA ALA A 44 13.25 4.58 -24.83
C ALA A 44 13.30 6.04 -25.30
N ILE A 45 13.77 6.96 -24.46
CA ILE A 45 13.81 8.40 -24.78
C ILE A 45 15.17 8.86 -25.30
N TYR A 46 16.25 8.36 -24.71
CA TYR A 46 17.61 8.83 -24.98
C TYR A 46 18.49 7.80 -25.70
N GLY A 47 17.97 6.59 -25.96
CA GLY A 47 18.70 5.50 -26.58
C GLY A 47 19.55 4.70 -25.60
N GLU A 48 20.13 3.59 -26.07
CA GLU A 48 20.95 2.68 -25.24
C GLU A 48 22.17 3.38 -24.63
N GLY A 49 22.74 4.38 -25.32
CA GLY A 49 23.90 5.15 -24.86
C GLY A 49 23.65 5.94 -23.58
N ALA A 50 22.40 6.28 -23.25
CA ALA A 50 22.08 6.97 -21.99
C ALA A 50 22.26 6.10 -20.75
N MET A 51 22.40 4.78 -20.92
CA MET A 51 22.64 3.82 -19.85
C MET A 51 24.11 3.36 -19.78
N GLU A 52 25.02 4.01 -20.51
CA GLU A 52 26.46 3.74 -20.40
C GLU A 52 26.99 4.04 -18.99
N SER A 53 26.40 5.03 -18.32
CA SER A 53 26.69 5.34 -16.93
C SER A 53 25.79 4.55 -15.96
N GLU A 54 26.39 4.07 -14.87
CA GLU A 54 25.66 3.42 -13.79
C GLU A 54 24.79 4.42 -13.01
N VAL A 55 23.56 4.04 -12.66
CA VAL A 55 22.69 4.86 -11.82
C VAL A 55 23.24 4.86 -10.39
N SER A 56 23.72 6.02 -9.92
CA SER A 56 24.28 6.17 -8.57
C SER A 56 23.19 6.18 -7.50
N HIS A 57 22.14 6.99 -7.69
CA HIS A 57 21.02 7.12 -6.78
C HIS A 57 19.83 7.78 -7.47
N ILE A 58 18.64 7.56 -6.91
CA ILE A 58 17.40 8.21 -7.33
C ILE A 58 16.87 9.01 -6.15
N THR A 59 16.55 10.29 -6.37
CA THR A 59 15.86 11.13 -5.40
C THR A 59 14.49 11.53 -5.90
N TYR A 60 13.57 11.86 -4.99
CA TYR A 60 12.25 12.39 -5.35
C TYR A 60 12.02 13.78 -4.77
N ALA A 61 11.12 14.52 -5.41
CA ALA A 61 10.64 15.83 -4.98
C ALA A 61 9.12 15.80 -4.81
N THR A 62 8.62 16.47 -3.76
CA THR A 62 7.17 16.66 -3.51
C THR A 62 6.66 18.03 -3.94
N SER A 63 7.51 18.78 -4.63
CA SER A 63 7.21 20.08 -5.20
C SER A 63 7.83 20.15 -6.58
N ASP A 64 7.27 21.03 -7.42
CA ASP A 64 7.70 21.23 -8.80
C ASP A 64 9.05 21.96 -8.95
N ASP A 65 9.86 22.01 -7.89
CA ASP A 65 11.16 22.67 -7.91
C ASP A 65 12.24 21.69 -8.37
N PRO A 66 12.84 21.89 -9.57
CA PRO A 66 13.85 21.01 -10.11
C PRO A 66 15.19 21.08 -9.36
N THR A 67 15.33 21.93 -8.34
CA THR A 67 16.53 22.05 -7.51
C THR A 67 16.36 21.43 -6.13
N HIS A 68 15.12 21.22 -5.66
CA HIS A 68 14.84 20.76 -4.31
C HIS A 68 14.35 19.30 -4.28
N PHE A 69 15.27 18.38 -3.98
CA PHE A 69 14.96 16.96 -3.83
C PHE A 69 15.03 16.57 -2.36
N SER A 70 13.93 16.02 -1.85
CA SER A 70 13.73 15.86 -0.40
C SER A 70 14.41 14.61 0.15
N SER A 71 14.42 13.51 -0.60
CA SER A 71 14.96 12.24 -0.12
C SER A 71 15.23 11.23 -1.24
N ARG A 72 15.86 10.11 -0.89
CA ARG A 72 16.23 9.03 -1.80
C ARG A 72 15.10 8.00 -1.92
N ILE A 73 14.96 7.44 -3.12
CA ILE A 73 14.20 6.21 -3.36
C ILE A 73 15.16 5.03 -3.15
N THR A 74 14.86 4.18 -2.19
CA THR A 74 15.69 3.01 -1.82
C THR A 74 14.81 1.76 -1.73
N GLY A 75 15.44 0.58 -1.66
CA GLY A 75 14.72 -0.68 -1.42
C GLY A 75 13.86 -0.66 -0.15
N GLU A 76 14.32 0.02 0.90
CA GLU A 76 13.57 0.15 2.16
C GLU A 76 12.23 0.87 1.97
N VAL A 77 12.16 1.85 1.07
CA VAL A 77 10.90 2.52 0.72
C VAL A 77 9.90 1.51 0.15
N PHE A 78 10.35 0.61 -0.72
CA PHE A 78 9.50 -0.42 -1.33
C PHE A 78 9.08 -1.49 -0.32
N GLU A 79 9.93 -1.87 0.64
CA GLU A 79 9.52 -2.75 1.74
C GLU A 79 8.44 -2.12 2.62
N ARG A 80 8.55 -0.81 2.92
CA ARG A 80 7.50 -0.08 3.65
C ARG A 80 6.21 0.03 2.83
N LEU A 81 6.29 0.28 1.51
CA LEU A 81 5.14 0.31 0.61
C LEU A 81 4.43 -1.06 0.56
N ARG A 82 5.19 -2.16 0.47
CA ARG A 82 4.67 -3.53 0.50
C ARG A 82 3.98 -3.82 1.83
N GLY A 83 4.60 -3.47 2.95
CA GLY A 83 4.01 -3.59 4.28
C GLY A 83 2.70 -2.79 4.41
N TYR A 84 2.67 -1.57 3.89
CA TYR A 84 1.48 -0.73 3.87
C TYR A 84 0.33 -1.35 3.04
N LYS A 85 0.61 -1.84 1.82
CA LYS A 85 -0.37 -2.53 0.97
C LYS A 85 -0.91 -3.80 1.64
N ALA A 86 -0.04 -4.60 2.25
CA ALA A 86 -0.43 -5.81 2.97
C ALA A 86 -1.37 -5.49 4.15
N LEU A 87 -1.12 -4.40 4.87
CA LEU A 87 -1.98 -3.95 5.97
C LEU A 87 -3.34 -3.44 5.49
N LEU A 88 -3.39 -2.73 4.36
CA LEU A 88 -4.67 -2.35 3.74
C LEU A 88 -5.49 -3.60 3.39
N GLY A 89 -4.87 -4.57 2.70
CA GLY A 89 -5.54 -5.83 2.36
C GLY A 89 -6.01 -6.62 3.59
N LYS A 90 -5.20 -6.64 4.66
CA LYS A 90 -5.57 -7.26 5.95
C LYS A 90 -6.76 -6.54 6.59
N ALA A 91 -6.76 -5.21 6.63
CA ALA A 91 -7.85 -4.42 7.20
C ALA A 91 -9.17 -4.64 6.44
N ASP A 92 -9.12 -4.67 5.10
CA ASP A 92 -10.29 -4.96 4.27
C ASP A 92 -10.82 -6.38 4.47
N SER A 93 -9.93 -7.36 4.57
CA SER A 93 -10.29 -8.75 4.88
C SER A 93 -10.99 -8.87 6.24
N ILE A 94 -10.44 -8.24 7.28
CA ILE A 94 -11.04 -8.22 8.63
C ILE A 94 -12.43 -7.57 8.59
N LYS A 95 -12.58 -6.46 7.85
CA LYS A 95 -13.86 -5.75 7.73
C LYS A 95 -14.93 -6.63 7.09
N ARG A 96 -14.59 -7.40 6.03
CA ARG A 96 -15.49 -8.36 5.39
C ARG A 96 -15.87 -9.50 6.35
N GLN A 97 -14.89 -10.16 6.95
CA GLN A 97 -15.13 -11.24 7.91
C GLN A 97 -16.01 -10.80 9.10
N ARG A 98 -15.83 -9.56 9.57
CA ARG A 98 -16.68 -9.03 10.63
C ARG A 98 -18.12 -8.83 10.17
N ALA A 99 -18.33 -8.29 8.97
CA ALA A 99 -19.67 -8.11 8.42
C ALA A 99 -20.41 -9.46 8.32
N ASP A 100 -19.76 -10.49 7.79
CA ASP A 100 -20.33 -11.84 7.68
C ASP A 100 -20.71 -12.42 9.05
N LYS A 101 -19.83 -12.24 10.05
CA LYS A 101 -20.10 -12.73 11.41
C LYS A 101 -21.20 -11.94 12.13
N MET A 102 -21.33 -10.64 11.89
CA MET A 102 -22.43 -9.84 12.44
C MET A 102 -23.77 -10.29 11.85
N GLN A 103 -23.83 -10.56 10.55
CA GLN A 103 -25.04 -11.13 9.92
C GLN A 103 -25.40 -12.49 10.52
N LEU A 104 -24.40 -13.37 10.71
CA LEU A 104 -24.62 -14.66 11.36
C LEU A 104 -25.12 -14.49 12.81
N GLN A 105 -24.61 -13.49 13.53
CA GLN A 105 -25.03 -13.19 14.90
C GLN A 105 -26.52 -12.81 14.93
N GLU A 106 -26.96 -11.93 14.03
CA GLU A 106 -28.37 -11.52 13.92
C GLU A 106 -29.29 -12.72 13.63
N VAL A 107 -28.89 -13.59 12.70
CA VAL A 107 -29.63 -14.81 12.37
C VAL A 107 -29.73 -15.76 13.58
N MET A 108 -28.62 -15.98 14.29
CA MET A 108 -28.61 -16.81 15.49
C MET A 108 -29.43 -16.22 16.63
N GLU A 109 -29.36 -14.90 16.84
CA GLU A 109 -30.16 -14.22 17.85
C GLU A 109 -31.66 -14.29 17.53
N ALA A 110 -32.05 -14.15 16.26
CA ALA A 110 -33.43 -14.35 15.83
C ALA A 110 -33.89 -15.80 16.04
N ALA A 111 -33.08 -16.79 15.67
CA ALA A 111 -33.38 -18.20 15.86
C ALA A 111 -33.58 -18.55 17.36
N ILE A 112 -32.71 -18.04 18.23
CA ILE A 112 -32.82 -18.25 19.69
C ILE A 112 -34.10 -17.63 20.26
N ARG A 113 -34.54 -16.47 19.75
CA ARG A 113 -35.80 -15.83 20.18
C ARG A 113 -37.04 -16.61 19.76
N LEU A 114 -36.96 -17.31 18.62
CA LEU A 114 -38.04 -18.11 18.05
C LEU A 114 -38.01 -19.57 18.51
N ASP A 115 -36.93 -20.01 19.19
CA ASP A 115 -36.79 -21.41 19.61
C ASP A 115 -37.81 -21.76 20.70
N THR A 116 -38.73 -22.63 20.36
CA THR A 116 -39.72 -23.24 21.26
C THR A 116 -39.30 -24.65 21.69
N HIS A 117 -38.15 -25.15 21.22
CA HIS A 117 -37.65 -26.49 21.54
C HIS A 117 -36.93 -26.53 22.91
N GLY A 118 -36.96 -27.70 23.55
CA GLY A 118 -36.55 -27.88 24.94
C GLY A 118 -35.12 -27.42 25.29
N GLY A 119 -34.89 -27.12 26.58
CA GLY A 119 -33.73 -26.36 27.07
C GLY A 119 -32.31 -26.90 26.80
N LYS A 120 -32.13 -28.13 26.29
CA LYS A 120 -30.80 -28.61 25.83
C LYS A 120 -30.38 -27.98 24.49
N SER A 121 -31.31 -27.78 23.55
CA SER A 121 -31.07 -27.12 22.26
C SER A 121 -30.66 -25.66 22.47
N LEU A 122 -31.46 -24.94 23.27
CA LEU A 122 -31.24 -23.54 23.61
C LEU A 122 -29.86 -23.29 24.25
N ARG A 123 -29.41 -24.16 25.16
CA ARG A 123 -28.08 -24.05 25.79
C ARG A 123 -26.94 -24.18 24.78
N GLN A 124 -27.09 -25.03 23.77
CA GLN A 124 -26.08 -25.19 22.73
C GLN A 124 -26.03 -23.95 21.83
N GLN A 125 -27.19 -23.47 21.35
CA GLN A 125 -27.26 -22.26 20.54
C GLN A 125 -26.69 -21.03 21.28
N GLN A 126 -26.96 -20.89 22.58
CA GLN A 126 -26.38 -19.81 23.40
C GLN A 126 -24.86 -19.91 23.54
N ARG A 127 -24.29 -21.12 23.62
CA ARG A 127 -22.84 -21.32 23.65
C ARG A 127 -22.21 -20.94 22.32
N ASP A 128 -22.82 -21.33 21.22
CA ASP A 128 -22.32 -21.01 19.88
C ASP A 128 -22.42 -19.51 19.60
N LEU A 129 -23.50 -18.84 20.04
CA LEU A 129 -23.62 -17.39 19.99
C LEU A 129 -22.53 -16.67 20.81
N ARG A 130 -22.18 -17.18 22.00
CA ARG A 130 -21.08 -16.60 22.81
C ARG A 130 -19.74 -16.71 22.08
N ARG A 131 -19.42 -17.88 21.51
CA ARG A 131 -18.19 -18.08 20.71
C ARG A 131 -18.15 -17.14 19.49
N LEU A 132 -19.29 -16.95 18.83
CA LEU A 132 -19.39 -16.01 17.72
C LEU A 132 -19.10 -14.57 18.16
N LYS A 133 -19.69 -14.13 19.28
CA LYS A 133 -19.44 -12.80 19.87
C LYS A 133 -17.98 -12.60 20.28
N GLU A 134 -17.35 -13.62 20.86
CA GLU A 134 -15.91 -13.60 21.17
C GLU A 134 -15.07 -13.44 19.90
N SER A 135 -15.43 -14.15 18.83
CA SER A 135 -14.74 -14.04 17.55
C SER A 135 -14.90 -12.67 16.88
N ILE A 136 -16.08 -12.05 16.97
CA ILE A 136 -16.32 -10.67 16.54
C ILE A 136 -15.47 -9.69 17.36
N ALA A 137 -15.40 -9.88 18.69
CA ALA A 137 -14.56 -9.05 19.55
C ALA A 137 -13.08 -9.18 19.20
N GLN A 138 -12.61 -10.37 18.84
CA GLN A 138 -11.24 -10.58 18.35
C GLN A 138 -10.99 -9.84 17.03
N LEU A 139 -11.92 -9.91 16.07
CA LEU A 139 -11.81 -9.17 14.81
C LEU A 139 -11.77 -7.65 15.03
N ASN A 140 -12.56 -7.13 15.97
CA ASN A 140 -12.51 -5.70 16.33
C ASN A 140 -11.12 -5.28 16.87
N ARG A 141 -10.48 -6.13 17.69
CA ARG A 141 -9.12 -5.87 18.18
C ARG A 141 -8.11 -5.89 17.04
N GLN A 142 -8.22 -6.87 16.14
CA GLN A 142 -7.33 -6.98 14.98
C GLN A 142 -7.52 -5.80 14.01
N GLU A 143 -8.75 -5.31 13.82
CA GLU A 143 -9.00 -4.11 13.02
C GLU A 143 -8.38 -2.87 13.67
N ALA A 144 -8.51 -2.70 14.98
CA ALA A 144 -7.91 -1.59 15.72
C ALA A 144 -6.38 -1.61 15.61
N GLU A 145 -5.77 -2.80 15.74
CA GLU A 145 -4.33 -2.97 15.55
C GLU A 145 -3.89 -2.64 14.12
N ALA A 146 -4.61 -3.14 13.11
CA ALA A 146 -4.30 -2.85 11.71
C ALA A 146 -4.42 -1.34 11.40
N LYS A 147 -5.45 -0.67 11.94
CA LYS A 147 -5.61 0.78 11.83
C LYS A 147 -4.48 1.55 12.51
N TYR A 148 -4.05 1.11 13.68
CA TYR A 148 -2.91 1.72 14.37
C TYR A 148 -1.63 1.58 13.54
N GLN A 149 -1.34 0.38 13.02
CA GLN A 149 -0.17 0.14 12.17
C GLN A 149 -0.21 1.00 10.90
N LEU A 150 -1.37 1.13 10.26
CA LEU A 150 -1.56 2.03 9.11
C LEU A 150 -1.33 3.50 9.49
N ALA A 151 -1.82 3.95 10.65
CA ALA A 151 -1.60 5.30 11.16
C ALA A 151 -0.12 5.59 11.46
N CYS A 152 0.66 4.58 11.85
CA CYS A 152 2.11 4.72 12.05
C CYS A 152 2.90 4.77 10.73
N LEU A 153 2.51 3.97 9.73
CA LEU A 153 3.22 3.91 8.43
C LEU A 153 2.82 5.04 7.47
N SER A 154 1.57 5.51 7.52
CA SER A 154 1.08 6.52 6.59
C SER A 154 1.89 7.83 6.61
N PRO A 155 2.32 8.38 7.76
CA PRO A 155 3.17 9.56 7.80
C PRO A 155 4.56 9.32 7.20
N GLN A 156 5.11 8.11 7.37
CA GLN A 156 6.43 7.75 6.85
C GLN A 156 6.44 7.66 5.32
N LEU A 157 5.30 7.31 4.72
CA LEU A 157 5.12 7.21 3.27
C LEU A 157 4.48 8.46 2.65
N LYS A 158 4.08 9.45 3.45
CA LYS A 158 3.37 10.64 2.99
C LYS A 158 4.11 11.33 1.83
N ASN A 159 5.40 11.56 1.99
CA ASN A 159 6.20 12.25 0.99
C ASN A 159 6.40 11.40 -0.28
N ILE A 160 6.45 10.07 -0.14
CA ILE A 160 6.51 9.14 -1.28
C ILE A 160 5.21 9.20 -2.09
N PHE A 161 4.05 9.30 -1.42
CA PHE A 161 2.76 9.43 -2.09
C PHE A 161 2.51 10.80 -2.71
N MET A 162 3.30 11.80 -2.33
CA MET A 162 3.27 13.16 -2.89
C MET A 162 4.45 13.39 -3.85
N ALA A 163 5.18 12.35 -4.23
CA ALA A 163 6.32 12.50 -5.13
C ALA A 163 5.83 12.82 -6.54
N ASP A 164 6.18 14.01 -7.03
CA ASP A 164 5.76 14.54 -8.34
C ASP A 164 6.87 14.43 -9.39
N ALA A 165 8.12 14.29 -8.95
CA ALA A 165 9.26 14.12 -9.84
C ALA A 165 10.36 13.28 -9.19
N ILE A 166 11.17 12.65 -10.03
CA ILE A 166 12.41 11.99 -9.64
C ILE A 166 13.60 12.57 -10.37
N ARG A 167 14.75 12.55 -9.72
CA ARG A 167 16.05 12.76 -10.33
C ARG A 167 16.82 11.46 -10.28
N VAL A 168 17.22 10.99 -11.46
CA VAL A 168 18.11 9.85 -11.62
C VAL A 168 19.50 10.39 -11.83
N CYS A 169 20.41 10.11 -10.91
CA CYS A 169 21.80 10.57 -10.99
C CYS A 169 22.70 9.44 -11.52
N PHE A 170 23.63 9.79 -12.39
CA PHE A 170 24.57 8.87 -13.02
C PHE A 170 25.99 9.01 -12.44
N LEU A 171 26.79 7.95 -12.54
CA LEU A 171 28.24 7.96 -12.27
C LEU A 171 29.05 8.31 -13.52
#